data_AF-A0A816CL73-F1
#
_entry.id   AF-A0A816CL73-F1
#
_cell.length_a   1.000
_cell.length_b   1.000
_cell.length_c   1.000
_cell.angle_alpha   90.00
_cell.angle_beta   90.00
_cell.angle_gamma   90.00
#
_symmetry.space_group_name_H-M   'P 1'
#
loop_
_entity.id
_entity.type
_entity.pdbx_description
1 polymer ?
#
loop_
_entity_poly.entity_id
_entity_poly.type
_entity_poly.pdbx_seq_one_letter_code
_entity_poly.pdbx_strand_id
1 'polypeptide(L)'
;MSTPENVQKLNTLHSIINSLLVFNSLVKAEQSIKENRNQKIFIIVDGDVGLPLILSTHTRSQTAAIYVYSQDVQRLRLLLQPIKKVQYISDDFDSIVKHFKRDLKAYEKTANGGFITKYGHSSDMLQLDHYYLMLHWSKFYNIDTSNEGKSLLFETYTNYYVHNKRMRTILQEFNLGIGPNTAIKWYTCEPFISRLLNTAFQTHNYSFLKHVRYFIHCIHLQLRNEHPGFVRNRLHKPIFSIYCGRLITTVEFKRLKMYLNRVILITSFLMGNLDKSKVIQYIDRCEPSENETRVLLKINIDIRIRNTQPYADITHLSNEHNENEILIMFGASFRLMDVIISPYQTLPVCVLELCAERPQLMPPNEREQRWYSIIEPFESKK
;
A
#
# COMPACT_ATOMS: atom_id res chain seq x y z
N MET A 1 26.15 -0.08 -27.35
CA MET A 1 25.99 -1.49 -26.93
C MET A 1 26.11 -1.52 -25.42
N SER A 2 25.16 -2.12 -24.70
CA SER A 2 25.24 -2.26 -23.25
C SER A 2 26.39 -3.19 -22.89
N THR A 3 27.33 -2.75 -22.04
CA THR A 3 28.44 -3.60 -21.58
C THR A 3 27.91 -4.80 -20.78
N PRO A 4 28.63 -5.94 -20.72
CA PRO A 4 28.22 -7.10 -19.92
C PRO A 4 27.92 -6.75 -18.45
N GLU A 5 28.71 -5.83 -17.89
CA GLU A 5 28.53 -5.29 -16.55
C GLU A 5 27.18 -4.55 -16.39
N ASN A 6 26.79 -3.73 -17.37
CA ASN A 6 25.50 -3.05 -17.35
C ASN A 6 24.32 -4.04 -17.45
N VAL A 7 24.49 -5.14 -18.19
CA VAL A 7 23.47 -6.21 -18.26
C VAL A 7 23.29 -6.88 -16.90
N GLN A 8 24.38 -7.16 -16.18
CA GLN A 8 24.32 -7.76 -14.84
C GLN A 8 23.67 -6.82 -13.81
N LYS A 9 24.01 -5.52 -13.84
CA LYS A 9 23.37 -4.49 -13.01
C LYS A 9 21.86 -4.43 -13.23
N LEU A 10 21.42 -4.43 -14.49
CA LEU A 10 20.00 -4.43 -14.86
C LEU A 10 19.28 -5.71 -14.43
N ASN A 11 19.88 -6.88 -14.62
CA ASN A 11 19.31 -8.16 -14.15
C ASN A 11 19.10 -8.17 -12.63
N THR A 12 20.04 -7.59 -11.89
CA THR A 12 19.94 -7.45 -10.44
C THR A 12 18.76 -6.56 -10.05
N LEU A 13 18.56 -5.42 -10.72
CA LEU A 13 17.42 -4.54 -10.45
C LEU A 13 16.08 -5.18 -10.86
N HIS A 14 16.03 -5.87 -12.00
CA HIS A 14 14.86 -6.64 -12.44
C HIS A 14 14.48 -7.75 -11.45
N SER A 15 15.41 -8.22 -10.62
CA SER A 15 15.09 -9.19 -9.57
C SER A 15 14.27 -8.62 -8.40
N ILE A 16 14.20 -7.28 -8.30
CA ILE A 16 13.65 -6.54 -7.17
C ILE A 16 12.36 -5.82 -7.59
N ILE A 17 12.37 -5.21 -8.77
CA ILE A 17 11.28 -4.40 -9.28
C ILE A 17 10.99 -4.74 -10.75
N ASN A 18 9.70 -4.81 -11.08
CA ASN A 18 9.24 -5.17 -12.42
C ASN A 18 9.10 -3.95 -13.33
N SER A 19 8.68 -2.81 -12.78
CA SER A 19 8.50 -1.55 -13.50
C SER A 19 9.82 -0.79 -13.61
N LEU A 20 10.86 -1.44 -14.15
CA LEU A 20 12.17 -0.81 -14.38
C LEU A 20 12.15 -0.11 -15.74
N LEU A 21 12.37 1.20 -15.73
CA LEU A 21 12.57 2.00 -16.94
C LEU A 21 14.03 2.43 -17.03
N VAL A 22 14.65 2.20 -18.18
CA VAL A 22 16.06 2.51 -18.44
C VAL A 22 16.15 3.55 -19.55
N PHE A 23 16.90 4.62 -19.29
CA PHE A 23 17.03 5.73 -20.22
C PHE A 23 18.50 6.05 -20.48
N ASN A 24 18.84 6.24 -21.76
CA ASN A 24 20.14 6.78 -22.18
C ASN A 24 20.07 8.29 -22.46
N SER A 25 18.95 8.93 -22.12
CA SER A 25 18.68 10.35 -22.36
C SER A 25 17.98 10.95 -21.15
N LEU A 26 18.59 11.98 -20.57
CA LEU A 26 18.03 12.69 -19.41
C LEU A 26 16.67 13.33 -19.75
N VAL A 27 16.52 13.85 -20.98
CA VAL A 27 15.27 14.46 -21.44
C VAL A 27 14.13 13.44 -21.45
N LYS A 28 14.39 12.23 -21.99
CA LYS A 28 13.40 11.15 -22.01
C LYS A 28 13.07 10.66 -20.60
N ALA A 29 14.08 10.55 -19.73
CA ALA A 29 13.88 10.18 -18.33
C ALA A 29 13.00 11.19 -17.60
N GLU A 30 13.31 12.49 -17.75
CA GLU A 30 12.55 13.56 -17.11
C GLU A 30 11.10 13.60 -17.62
N GLN A 31 10.90 13.43 -18.93
CA GLN A 31 9.55 13.36 -19.51
C GLN A 31 8.75 12.19 -18.95
N SER A 32 9.34 11.00 -18.85
CA SER A 32 8.68 9.83 -18.26
C SER A 32 8.33 10.04 -16.78
N ILE A 33 9.21 10.68 -16.01
CA ILE A 33 8.94 11.05 -14.61
C ILE A 33 7.78 12.07 -14.52
N LYS A 34 7.68 13.00 -15.48
CA LYS A 34 6.58 13.99 -15.53
C LYS A 34 5.23 13.36 -15.86
N GLU A 35 5.21 12.36 -16.73
CA GLU A 35 3.99 11.67 -17.17
C GLU A 35 3.44 10.73 -16.08
N ASN A 36 4.32 10.10 -15.30
CA ASN A 36 3.95 9.18 -14.23
C ASN A 36 3.59 9.92 -12.92
N ARG A 37 2.39 10.52 -12.88
CA ARG A 37 1.93 11.32 -11.72
C ARG A 37 1.36 10.52 -10.55
N ASN A 38 0.94 9.28 -10.80
CA ASN A 38 0.17 8.48 -9.83
C ASN A 38 1.01 7.43 -9.09
N GLN A 39 2.33 7.43 -9.26
CA GLN A 39 3.21 6.42 -8.69
C GLN A 39 4.42 7.06 -8.03
N LYS A 40 4.96 6.37 -7.03
CA LYS A 40 6.24 6.71 -6.41
C LYS A 40 7.38 6.12 -7.23
N ILE A 41 8.36 6.95 -7.55
CA ILE A 41 9.47 6.65 -8.46
C ILE A 41 10.78 6.69 -7.67
N PHE A 42 11.55 5.62 -7.80
CA PHE A 42 12.92 5.54 -7.31
C PHE A 42 13.86 5.74 -8.49
N ILE A 43 14.83 6.64 -8.33
CA ILE A 43 15.76 7.01 -9.41
C ILE A 43 17.15 6.49 -9.04
N ILE A 44 17.75 5.70 -9.93
CA ILE A 44 19.17 5.37 -9.85
C ILE A 44 19.83 6.07 -11.04
N VAL A 45 20.83 6.90 -10.78
CA VAL A 45 21.44 7.75 -11.81
C VAL A 45 22.96 7.73 -11.69
N ASP A 46 23.62 7.84 -12.84
CA ASP A 46 25.05 8.09 -12.93
C ASP A 46 25.35 9.54 -12.46
N GLY A 47 26.27 9.72 -11.52
CA GLY A 47 26.55 11.03 -10.92
C GLY A 47 27.34 11.98 -11.83
N ASP A 48 27.99 11.47 -12.88
CA ASP A 48 28.81 12.29 -13.77
C ASP A 48 27.93 13.05 -14.78
N VAL A 49 26.83 12.43 -15.20
CA VAL A 49 25.87 13.00 -16.16
C VAL A 49 24.51 13.33 -15.56
N GLY A 50 24.14 12.73 -14.43
CA GLY A 50 22.79 12.74 -13.88
C GLY A 50 22.40 13.98 -13.10
N LEU A 51 23.35 14.86 -12.78
CA LEU A 51 23.11 16.02 -11.92
C LEU A 51 21.92 16.89 -12.36
N PRO A 52 21.74 17.24 -13.65
CA PRO A 52 20.57 18.02 -14.09
C PRO A 52 19.24 17.34 -13.79
N LEU A 53 19.17 16.00 -13.93
CA LEU A 53 17.98 15.22 -13.64
C LEU A 53 17.66 15.21 -12.15
N ILE A 54 18.67 15.08 -11.29
CA ILE A 54 18.49 15.15 -9.82
C ILE A 54 17.89 16.51 -9.45
N LEU A 55 18.48 17.60 -9.96
CA LEU A 55 18.04 18.96 -9.67
C LEU A 55 16.61 19.23 -10.19
N SER A 56 16.23 18.70 -11.36
CA SER A 56 14.89 18.94 -11.94
C SER A 56 13.78 18.02 -11.39
N THR A 57 14.13 16.96 -10.65
CA THR A 57 13.16 15.95 -10.20
C THR A 57 13.04 15.80 -8.69
N HIS A 58 13.99 16.26 -7.89
CA HIS A 58 13.97 16.03 -6.43
C HIS A 58 12.78 16.68 -5.70
N THR A 59 12.28 17.82 -6.16
CA THR A 59 11.11 18.50 -5.54
C THR A 59 9.77 17.84 -5.88
N ARG A 60 9.74 16.97 -6.90
CA ARG A 60 8.51 16.35 -7.40
C ARG A 60 7.90 15.39 -6.38
N SER A 61 6.57 15.40 -6.28
CA SER A 61 5.86 14.51 -5.35
C SER A 61 5.98 13.04 -5.70
N GLN A 62 6.10 12.69 -6.98
CA GLN A 62 6.32 11.32 -7.43
C GLN A 62 7.72 10.79 -7.10
N THR A 63 8.74 11.64 -6.96
CA THR A 63 10.11 11.18 -6.66
C THR A 63 10.19 10.75 -5.20
N ALA A 64 10.41 9.47 -4.95
CA ALA A 64 10.48 8.89 -3.62
C ALA A 64 11.91 8.92 -3.04
N ALA A 65 12.89 8.53 -3.85
CA ALA A 65 14.29 8.51 -3.48
C ALA A 65 15.18 8.52 -4.72
N ILE A 66 16.38 9.05 -4.56
CA ILE A 66 17.42 9.15 -5.58
C ILE A 66 18.69 8.47 -5.04
N TYR A 67 19.28 7.61 -5.85
CA TYR A 67 20.55 6.94 -5.59
C TYR A 67 21.52 7.31 -6.69
N VAL A 68 22.75 7.66 -6.31
CA VAL A 68 23.76 8.16 -7.24
C VAL A 68 24.94 7.20 -7.29
N TYR A 69 25.20 6.66 -8.48
CA TYR A 69 26.37 5.86 -8.78
C TYR A 69 27.46 6.75 -9.37
N SER A 70 28.59 6.94 -8.69
CA SER A 70 29.71 7.74 -9.20
C SER A 70 31.00 7.43 -8.47
N GLN A 71 32.12 7.61 -9.17
CA GLN A 71 33.46 7.53 -8.59
C GLN A 71 33.78 8.75 -7.71
N ASP A 72 33.18 9.92 -7.99
CA ASP A 72 33.43 11.16 -7.25
C ASP A 72 32.44 11.35 -6.09
N VAL A 73 32.44 10.37 -5.17
CA VAL A 73 31.49 10.29 -4.06
C VAL A 73 31.59 11.50 -3.13
N GLN A 74 32.80 11.98 -2.84
CA GLN A 74 33.00 13.06 -1.86
C GLN A 74 32.48 14.40 -2.36
N ARG A 75 32.78 14.77 -3.62
CA ARG A 75 32.26 16.01 -4.21
C ARG A 75 30.74 15.98 -4.26
N LEU A 76 30.16 14.87 -4.72
CA LEU A 76 28.71 14.75 -4.85
C LEU A 76 27.99 14.74 -3.50
N ARG A 77 28.60 14.17 -2.44
CA ARG A 77 28.04 14.26 -1.08
C ARG A 77 27.92 15.70 -0.59
N LEU A 78 28.95 16.53 -0.82
CA LEU A 78 28.90 17.94 -0.45
C LEU A 78 27.88 18.71 -1.29
N LEU A 79 27.88 18.48 -2.61
CA LEU A 79 27.00 19.18 -3.54
C LEU A 79 25.51 18.85 -3.33
N LEU A 80 25.20 17.58 -3.04
CA LEU A 80 23.83 17.08 -2.93
C LEU A 80 23.33 17.01 -1.48
N GLN A 81 24.15 17.40 -0.49
CA GLN A 81 23.77 17.42 0.94
C GLN A 81 22.42 18.11 1.20
N PRO A 82 22.05 19.24 0.56
CA PRO A 82 20.77 19.89 0.81
C PRO A 82 19.56 19.09 0.30
N ILE A 83 19.78 18.14 -0.62
CA ILE A 83 18.72 17.41 -1.30
C ILE A 83 18.40 16.13 -0.54
N LYS A 84 17.47 16.23 0.43
CA LYS A 84 17.09 15.11 1.31
C LYS A 84 16.62 13.84 0.60
N LYS A 85 16.11 13.95 -0.63
CA LYS A 85 15.68 12.78 -1.42
C LYS A 85 16.85 11.99 -2.01
N VAL A 86 18.07 12.53 -2.00
CA VAL A 86 19.29 11.77 -2.33
C VAL A 86 19.63 10.91 -1.11
N GLN A 87 19.26 9.63 -1.17
CA GLN A 87 19.36 8.71 -0.04
C GLN A 87 20.75 8.08 0.08
N TYR A 88 21.43 7.89 -1.05
CA TYR A 88 22.72 7.20 -1.05
C TYR A 88 23.58 7.56 -2.27
N ILE A 89 24.88 7.72 -2.05
CA ILE A 89 25.89 7.99 -3.09
C ILE A 89 27.06 7.02 -2.87
N SER A 90 27.41 6.27 -3.91
CA SER A 90 28.40 5.19 -3.86
C SER A 90 29.04 4.93 -5.23
N ASP A 91 30.29 4.53 -5.20
CA ASP A 91 31.06 3.98 -6.33
C ASP A 91 30.86 2.46 -6.50
N ASP A 92 30.34 1.81 -5.46
CA ASP A 92 29.86 0.42 -5.49
C ASP A 92 28.35 0.33 -5.77
N PHE A 93 28.00 -0.39 -6.84
CA PHE A 93 26.61 -0.59 -7.26
C PHE A 93 25.85 -1.56 -6.34
N ASP A 94 26.52 -2.56 -5.77
CA ASP A 94 25.85 -3.52 -4.88
C ASP A 94 25.40 -2.84 -3.58
N SER A 95 26.21 -1.91 -3.08
CA SER A 95 25.83 -1.02 -1.99
C SER A 95 24.60 -0.16 -2.32
N ILE A 96 24.47 0.35 -3.55
CA ILE A 96 23.25 1.06 -4.01
C ILE A 96 22.06 0.12 -3.97
N VAL A 97 22.18 -1.07 -4.55
CA VAL A 97 21.10 -2.06 -4.59
C VAL A 97 20.65 -2.44 -3.17
N LYS A 98 21.58 -2.62 -2.24
CA LYS A 98 21.26 -2.92 -0.83
C LYS A 98 20.44 -1.80 -0.18
N HIS A 99 20.84 -0.54 -0.36
CA HIS A 99 20.11 0.62 0.16
C HIS A 99 18.73 0.75 -0.49
N PHE A 100 18.68 0.63 -1.82
CA PHE A 100 17.44 0.64 -2.58
C PHE A 100 16.45 -0.43 -2.11
N LYS A 101 16.86 -1.68 -1.93
CA LYS A 101 15.99 -2.77 -1.42
C LYS A 101 15.39 -2.42 -0.07
N ARG A 102 16.23 -1.91 0.85
CA ARG A 102 15.82 -1.58 2.22
C ARG A 102 14.79 -0.45 2.22
N ASP A 103 15.04 0.59 1.44
CA ASP A 103 14.16 1.76 1.41
C ASP A 103 12.88 1.45 0.61
N LEU A 104 12.95 0.64 -0.45
CA LEU A 104 11.77 0.11 -1.14
C LEU A 104 10.86 -0.67 -0.18
N LYS A 105 11.43 -1.56 0.64
CA LYS A 105 10.69 -2.29 1.67
C LYS A 105 10.04 -1.34 2.68
N ALA A 106 10.77 -0.32 3.13
CA ALA A 106 10.22 0.69 4.04
C ALA A 106 9.01 1.40 3.41
N TYR A 107 9.12 1.82 2.15
CA TYR A 107 8.01 2.39 1.39
C TYR A 107 6.83 1.43 1.26
N GLU A 108 7.05 0.14 0.99
CA GLU A 108 5.98 -0.86 0.92
C GLU A 108 5.26 -1.06 2.27
N LYS A 109 5.99 -0.99 3.39
CA LYS A 109 5.43 -1.04 4.74
C LYS A 109 4.67 0.24 5.12
N THR A 110 5.02 1.39 4.55
CA THR A 110 4.39 2.68 4.89
C THR A 110 3.28 3.12 3.91
N ALA A 111 3.40 2.78 2.62
CA ALA A 111 2.63 3.37 1.51
C ALA A 111 1.28 2.69 1.23
N ASN A 112 0.87 1.68 2.02
CA ASN A 112 -0.36 0.94 1.73
C ASN A 112 -1.64 1.75 2.00
N GLY A 113 -2.14 2.47 0.99
CA GLY A 113 -3.57 2.78 0.84
C GLY A 113 -4.01 4.20 1.15
N GLY A 114 -5.02 4.69 0.43
CA GLY A 114 -5.69 5.96 0.73
C GLY A 114 -6.41 5.88 2.09
N PHE A 115 -6.29 6.93 2.90
CA PHE A 115 -6.71 6.88 4.31
C PHE A 115 -8.15 7.31 4.55
N ILE A 116 -8.69 8.13 3.66
CA ILE A 116 -9.93 8.86 3.93
C ILE A 116 -10.65 9.12 2.62
N THR A 117 -11.71 8.39 2.38
CA THR A 117 -12.69 8.78 1.37
C THR A 117 -13.80 9.58 2.03
N LYS A 118 -14.19 10.66 1.36
CA LYS A 118 -15.21 11.62 1.79
C LYS A 118 -16.58 10.93 1.75
N TYR A 119 -17.07 10.44 2.87
CA TYR A 119 -18.45 9.97 2.97
C TYR A 119 -19.27 10.97 3.76
N GLY A 120 -20.16 11.67 3.05
CA GLY A 120 -21.07 12.67 3.60
C GLY A 120 -21.28 13.92 2.75
N HIS A 121 -20.34 14.28 1.86
CA HIS A 121 -20.43 15.53 1.07
C HIS A 121 -19.89 15.43 -0.37
N SER A 122 -19.52 14.24 -0.86
CA SER A 122 -18.90 14.11 -2.19
C SER A 122 -19.96 14.01 -3.28
N SER A 123 -19.93 14.92 -4.24
CA SER A 123 -20.62 14.77 -5.53
C SER A 123 -19.88 13.83 -6.48
N ASP A 124 -18.67 13.38 -6.10
CA ASP A 124 -17.85 12.47 -6.89
C ASP A 124 -18.45 11.06 -6.86
N MET A 125 -19.04 10.67 -7.99
CA MET A 125 -19.68 9.38 -8.21
C MET A 125 -18.71 8.21 -7.94
N LEU A 126 -17.44 8.36 -8.33
CA LEU A 126 -16.44 7.30 -8.19
C LEU A 126 -16.14 7.01 -6.72
N GLN A 127 -16.14 8.02 -5.86
CA GLN A 127 -15.90 7.85 -4.42
C GLN A 127 -17.06 7.14 -3.74
N LEU A 128 -18.30 7.48 -4.10
CA LEU A 128 -19.51 6.83 -3.59
C LEU A 128 -19.57 5.36 -4.01
N ASP A 129 -19.25 5.06 -5.26
CA ASP A 129 -19.14 3.70 -5.77
C ASP A 129 -18.11 2.88 -4.97
N HIS A 130 -16.99 3.52 -4.61
CA HIS A 130 -15.99 2.91 -3.72
C HIS A 130 -16.58 2.56 -2.37
N TYR A 131 -17.36 3.48 -1.81
CA TYR A 131 -17.97 3.31 -0.50
C TYR A 131 -18.85 2.07 -0.45
N TYR A 132 -19.75 1.98 -1.43
CA TYR A 132 -20.73 0.91 -1.49
C TYR A 132 -20.04 -0.42 -1.76
N LEU A 133 -18.99 -0.44 -2.60
CA LEU A 133 -18.14 -1.62 -2.74
C LEU A 133 -17.54 -2.03 -1.39
N MET A 134 -16.97 -1.10 -0.61
CA MET A 134 -16.34 -1.42 0.67
C MET A 134 -17.37 -1.88 1.71
N LEU A 135 -18.54 -1.25 1.77
CA LEU A 135 -19.63 -1.60 2.70
C LEU A 135 -20.29 -2.95 2.36
N HIS A 136 -20.47 -3.23 1.08
CA HIS A 136 -21.20 -4.40 0.59
C HIS A 136 -20.28 -5.43 -0.06
N TRP A 137 -18.97 -5.35 0.19
CA TRP A 137 -17.98 -6.29 -0.34
C TRP A 137 -18.37 -7.75 -0.06
N SER A 138 -19.00 -8.02 1.09
CA SER A 138 -19.50 -9.34 1.45
C SER A 138 -20.49 -9.95 0.46
N LYS A 139 -21.28 -9.11 -0.21
CA LYS A 139 -22.20 -9.53 -1.26
C LYS A 139 -21.48 -9.79 -2.57
N PHE A 140 -20.37 -9.09 -2.81
CA PHE A 140 -19.61 -9.13 -4.05
C PHE A 140 -18.83 -10.45 -4.25
N TYR A 141 -18.38 -11.10 -3.17
CA TYR A 141 -17.62 -12.34 -3.27
C TYR A 141 -18.43 -13.63 -3.12
N ASN A 142 -19.63 -13.59 -2.52
CA ASN A 142 -20.48 -14.78 -2.38
C ASN A 142 -20.90 -15.37 -3.74
N ILE A 143 -20.72 -14.59 -4.81
CA ILE A 143 -21.04 -14.93 -6.18
C ILE A 143 -19.95 -15.82 -6.82
N ASP A 144 -18.73 -15.90 -6.27
CA ASP A 144 -17.64 -16.54 -7.02
C ASP A 144 -16.50 -17.16 -6.19
N THR A 145 -16.84 -18.15 -5.36
CA THR A 145 -15.88 -19.15 -4.85
C THR A 145 -15.54 -20.22 -5.90
N SER A 146 -15.99 -20.04 -7.14
CA SER A 146 -15.85 -21.02 -8.21
C SER A 146 -14.45 -20.99 -8.84
N ASN A 147 -14.14 -22.03 -9.61
CA ASN A 147 -12.91 -22.09 -10.40
C ASN A 147 -12.82 -20.93 -11.42
N GLU A 148 -13.94 -20.30 -11.79
CA GLU A 148 -13.97 -19.17 -12.74
C GLU A 148 -13.33 -17.91 -12.14
N GLY A 149 -13.66 -17.56 -10.91
CA GLY A 149 -13.05 -16.42 -10.21
C GLY A 149 -11.53 -16.55 -10.06
N LYS A 150 -11.04 -17.78 -9.78
CA LYS A 150 -9.60 -18.07 -9.72
C LYS A 150 -8.93 -17.98 -11.09
N SER A 151 -9.61 -18.46 -12.14
CA SER A 151 -9.11 -18.40 -13.52
C SER A 151 -8.99 -16.95 -14.01
N LEU A 152 -10.01 -16.13 -13.74
CA LEU A 152 -10.02 -14.71 -14.09
C LEU A 152 -8.95 -13.91 -13.32
N LEU A 153 -8.71 -14.23 -12.05
CA LEU A 153 -7.59 -13.70 -11.27
C LEU A 153 -6.27 -13.99 -11.98
N PHE A 154 -6.02 -15.26 -12.33
CA PHE A 154 -4.77 -15.66 -12.96
C PHE A 154 -4.58 -15.01 -14.34
N GLU A 155 -5.62 -14.97 -15.16
CA GLU A 155 -5.60 -14.29 -16.46
C GLU A 155 -5.26 -12.81 -16.30
N THR A 156 -5.90 -12.13 -15.35
CA THR A 156 -5.70 -10.70 -15.10
C THR A 156 -4.26 -10.38 -14.72
N TYR A 157 -3.66 -11.16 -13.80
CA TYR A 157 -2.26 -10.99 -13.44
C TYR A 157 -1.31 -11.37 -14.59
N THR A 158 -1.62 -12.41 -15.35
CA THR A 158 -0.82 -12.84 -16.51
C THR A 158 -0.80 -11.77 -17.59
N ASN A 159 -1.95 -11.17 -17.90
CA ASN A 159 -2.06 -10.08 -18.86
C ASN A 159 -1.31 -8.83 -18.39
N TYR A 160 -1.38 -8.51 -17.09
CA TYR A 160 -0.63 -7.38 -16.52
C TYR A 160 0.89 -7.57 -16.63
N TYR A 161 1.38 -8.80 -16.50
CA TYR A 161 2.80 -9.14 -16.52
C TYR A 161 3.25 -9.87 -17.80
N VAL A 162 2.53 -9.76 -18.91
CA VAL A 162 2.74 -10.57 -20.13
C VAL A 162 4.16 -10.49 -20.68
N HIS A 163 4.81 -9.32 -20.55
CA HIS A 163 6.18 -9.06 -21.01
C HIS A 163 7.27 -9.40 -19.99
N ASN A 164 6.90 -9.94 -18.81
CA ASN A 164 7.84 -10.27 -17.76
C ASN A 164 8.01 -11.79 -17.62
N LYS A 165 9.08 -12.33 -18.22
CA LYS A 165 9.37 -13.78 -18.23
C LYS A 165 9.52 -14.36 -16.83
N ARG A 166 10.14 -13.64 -15.89
CA ARG A 166 10.32 -14.08 -14.49
C ARG A 166 8.97 -14.21 -13.77
N MET A 167 8.06 -13.29 -14.03
CA MET A 167 6.73 -13.34 -13.42
C MET A 167 5.94 -14.57 -13.84
N ARG A 168 6.23 -15.20 -14.99
CA ARG A 168 5.52 -16.42 -15.40
C ARG A 168 5.65 -17.54 -14.37
N THR A 169 6.85 -17.77 -13.84
CA THR A 169 7.09 -18.80 -12.82
C THR A 169 6.37 -18.45 -11.52
N ILE A 170 6.53 -17.22 -11.03
CA ILE A 170 5.87 -16.75 -9.80
C ILE A 170 4.34 -16.82 -9.94
N LEU A 171 3.80 -16.46 -11.10
CA LEU A 171 2.36 -16.53 -11.36
C LEU A 171 1.85 -17.96 -11.44
N GLN A 172 2.63 -18.90 -12.00
CA GLN A 172 2.29 -20.32 -11.98
C GLN A 172 2.23 -20.86 -10.55
N GLU A 173 3.24 -20.56 -9.73
CA GLU A 173 3.24 -20.92 -8.31
C GLU A 173 2.09 -20.26 -7.56
N PHE A 174 1.80 -18.99 -7.82
CA PHE A 174 0.66 -18.28 -7.26
C PHE A 174 -0.66 -18.95 -7.64
N ASN A 175 -0.86 -19.30 -8.92
CA ASN A 175 -2.07 -19.96 -9.38
C ASN A 175 -2.28 -21.32 -8.71
N LEU A 176 -1.23 -22.13 -8.61
CA LEU A 176 -1.30 -23.44 -7.96
C LEU A 176 -1.50 -23.31 -6.45
N GLY A 177 -0.80 -22.36 -5.83
CA GLY A 177 -0.71 -22.23 -4.37
C GLY A 177 -1.73 -21.30 -3.73
N ILE A 178 -2.48 -20.49 -4.48
CA ILE A 178 -3.46 -19.55 -3.91
C ILE A 178 -4.73 -20.28 -3.45
N GLY A 179 -5.12 -20.01 -2.21
CA GLY A 179 -6.38 -20.45 -1.61
C GLY A 179 -6.64 -19.83 -0.23
N PRO A 180 -7.74 -20.21 0.44
CA PRO A 180 -8.20 -19.62 1.70
C PRO A 180 -7.24 -19.75 2.90
N ASN A 181 -6.23 -20.62 2.83
CA ASN A 181 -5.26 -20.83 3.91
C ASN A 181 -3.86 -20.28 3.58
N THR A 182 -3.67 -19.75 2.37
CA THR A 182 -2.34 -19.29 1.88
C THR A 182 -2.37 -17.86 1.36
N ALA A 183 -3.54 -17.23 1.26
CA ALA A 183 -3.70 -15.92 0.64
C ALA A 183 -2.94 -14.80 1.37
N ILE A 184 -2.92 -14.81 2.71
CA ILE A 184 -2.14 -13.84 3.49
C ILE A 184 -0.65 -13.99 3.18
N LYS A 185 -0.12 -15.21 3.08
CA LYS A 185 1.27 -15.45 2.67
C LYS A 185 1.54 -14.82 1.31
N TRP A 186 0.69 -15.04 0.31
CA TRP A 186 0.85 -14.41 -1.01
C TRP A 186 0.74 -12.89 -0.96
N TYR A 187 -0.11 -12.34 -0.10
CA TYR A 187 -0.24 -10.90 0.11
C TYR A 187 1.01 -10.29 0.79
N THR A 188 1.61 -10.98 1.75
CA THR A 188 2.74 -10.43 2.51
C THR A 188 4.10 -10.72 1.90
N CYS A 189 4.24 -11.86 1.20
CA CYS A 189 5.54 -12.38 0.77
C CYS A 189 5.88 -12.06 -0.68
N GLU A 190 4.88 -11.80 -1.53
CA GLU A 190 5.10 -11.47 -2.93
C GLU A 190 4.76 -10.00 -3.22
N PRO A 191 5.77 -9.10 -3.24
CA PRO A 191 5.54 -7.67 -3.42
C PRO A 191 4.81 -7.33 -4.72
N PHE A 192 4.95 -8.15 -5.77
CA PHE A 192 4.28 -7.90 -7.05
C PHE A 192 2.77 -8.16 -6.99
N ILE A 193 2.35 -9.12 -6.16
CA ILE A 193 0.94 -9.46 -5.97
C ILE A 193 0.26 -8.39 -5.12
N SER A 194 0.85 -8.06 -3.98
CA SER A 194 0.25 -7.06 -3.08
C SER A 194 0.33 -5.63 -3.59
N ARG A 195 1.40 -5.24 -4.30
CA ARG A 195 1.48 -3.89 -4.89
C ARG A 195 0.38 -3.64 -5.90
N LEU A 196 0.09 -4.61 -6.79
CA LEU A 196 -0.93 -4.42 -7.81
C LEU A 196 -2.33 -4.32 -7.18
N LEU A 197 -2.62 -5.18 -6.20
CA LEU A 197 -3.86 -5.11 -5.43
C LEU A 197 -4.01 -3.80 -4.67
N ASN A 198 -2.97 -3.37 -3.94
CA ASN A 198 -2.98 -2.12 -3.18
C ASN A 198 -3.09 -0.89 -4.10
N THR A 199 -2.45 -0.92 -5.27
CA THR A 199 -2.57 0.11 -6.30
C THR A 199 -4.01 0.21 -6.81
N ALA A 200 -4.68 -0.93 -7.02
CA ALA A 200 -6.07 -0.94 -7.47
C ALA A 200 -7.03 -0.33 -6.44
N PHE A 201 -6.79 -0.55 -5.14
CA PHE A 201 -7.54 0.16 -4.09
C PHE A 201 -7.28 1.67 -4.10
N GLN A 202 -6.00 2.08 -4.19
CA GLN A 202 -5.61 3.49 -4.21
C GLN A 202 -6.14 4.26 -5.42
N THR A 203 -6.19 3.62 -6.57
CA THR A 203 -6.64 4.22 -7.83
C THR A 203 -8.12 3.99 -8.11
N HIS A 204 -8.86 3.38 -7.18
CA HIS A 204 -10.27 3.02 -7.33
C HIS A 204 -10.55 2.21 -8.62
N ASN A 205 -9.63 1.32 -9.00
CA ASN A 205 -9.77 0.52 -10.22
C ASN A 205 -10.75 -0.65 -10.00
N TYR A 206 -12.05 -0.35 -10.09
CA TYR A 206 -13.13 -1.32 -9.85
C TYR A 206 -13.10 -2.52 -10.79
N SER A 207 -12.76 -2.30 -12.06
CA SER A 207 -12.66 -3.37 -13.05
C SER A 207 -11.59 -4.37 -12.62
N PHE A 208 -10.42 -3.88 -12.19
CA PHE A 208 -9.37 -4.73 -11.66
C PHE A 208 -9.78 -5.43 -10.36
N LEU A 209 -10.33 -4.69 -9.38
CA LEU A 209 -10.82 -5.25 -8.11
C LEU A 209 -11.86 -6.35 -8.32
N LYS A 210 -12.72 -6.21 -9.34
CA LYS A 210 -13.65 -7.26 -9.76
C LYS A 210 -12.90 -8.52 -10.17
N HIS A 211 -11.91 -8.41 -11.05
CA HIS A 211 -11.20 -9.57 -11.54
C HIS A 211 -10.38 -10.29 -10.47
N VAL A 212 -9.88 -9.56 -9.47
CA VAL A 212 -9.09 -10.13 -8.37
C VAL A 212 -9.92 -10.47 -7.12
N ARG A 213 -11.26 -10.45 -7.23
CA ARG A 213 -12.19 -10.73 -6.11
C ARG A 213 -11.94 -12.05 -5.41
N TYR A 214 -11.52 -13.08 -6.15
CA TYR A 214 -11.17 -14.38 -5.59
C TYR A 214 -10.04 -14.26 -4.57
N PHE A 215 -8.97 -13.53 -4.91
CA PHE A 215 -7.84 -13.35 -4.02
C PHE A 215 -8.22 -12.60 -2.75
N ILE A 216 -8.96 -11.50 -2.92
CA ILE A 216 -9.48 -10.72 -1.79
C ILE A 216 -10.37 -11.59 -0.88
N HIS A 217 -11.22 -12.42 -1.46
CA HIS A 217 -12.08 -13.34 -0.72
C HIS A 217 -11.26 -14.37 0.06
N CYS A 218 -10.21 -14.95 -0.52
CA CYS A 218 -9.33 -15.85 0.20
C CYS A 218 -8.62 -15.16 1.38
N ILE A 219 -8.18 -13.90 1.24
CA ILE A 219 -7.62 -13.12 2.36
C ILE A 219 -8.68 -12.93 3.46
N HIS A 220 -9.91 -12.58 3.09
CA HIS A 220 -11.01 -12.43 4.03
C HIS A 220 -11.30 -13.72 4.79
N LEU A 221 -11.40 -14.86 4.10
CA LEU A 221 -11.63 -16.16 4.72
C LEU A 221 -10.50 -16.51 5.70
N GLN A 222 -9.25 -16.29 5.29
CA GLN A 222 -8.11 -16.57 6.16
C GLN A 222 -8.15 -15.71 7.42
N LEU A 223 -8.34 -14.39 7.28
CA LEU A 223 -8.46 -13.48 8.43
C LEU A 223 -9.63 -13.85 9.34
N ARG A 224 -10.77 -14.25 8.77
CA ARG A 224 -11.93 -14.69 9.54
C ARG A 224 -11.66 -15.97 10.34
N ASN A 225 -10.83 -16.87 9.80
CA ASN A 225 -10.43 -18.10 10.50
C ASN A 225 -9.42 -17.81 11.63
N GLU A 226 -8.48 -16.89 11.41
CA GLU A 226 -7.46 -16.50 12.40
C GLU A 226 -8.02 -15.63 13.53
N HIS A 227 -9.01 -14.77 13.23
CA HIS A 227 -9.52 -13.77 14.14
C HIS A 227 -10.03 -14.32 15.49
N PRO A 228 -10.85 -15.39 15.56
CA PRO A 228 -11.30 -15.95 16.84
C PRO A 228 -10.16 -16.44 17.73
N GLY A 229 -9.13 -17.06 17.14
CA GLY A 229 -7.95 -17.51 17.86
C GLY A 229 -7.17 -16.33 18.44
N PHE A 230 -6.97 -15.30 17.62
CA PHE A 230 -6.32 -14.05 18.03
C PHE A 230 -7.07 -13.36 19.18
N VAL A 231 -8.40 -13.23 19.08
CA VAL A 231 -9.24 -12.66 20.14
C VAL A 231 -9.14 -13.47 21.43
N ARG A 232 -9.25 -14.80 21.34
CA ARG A 232 -9.15 -15.70 22.51
C ARG A 232 -7.82 -15.53 23.25
N ASN A 233 -6.71 -15.44 22.50
CA ASN A 233 -5.38 -15.30 23.07
C ASN A 233 -5.15 -13.94 23.75
N ARG A 234 -6.03 -12.96 23.55
CA ARG A 234 -5.94 -11.62 24.14
C ARG A 234 -7.00 -11.31 25.18
N LEU A 235 -7.80 -12.29 25.62
CA LEU A 235 -8.85 -12.07 26.63
C LEU A 235 -8.32 -11.43 27.93
N HIS A 236 -7.10 -11.76 28.34
CA HIS A 236 -6.46 -11.17 29.52
C HIS A 236 -5.98 -9.71 29.33
N LYS A 237 -5.84 -9.27 28.08
CA LYS A 237 -5.45 -7.90 27.71
C LYS A 237 -6.26 -7.45 26.48
N PRO A 238 -7.56 -7.15 26.67
CA PRO A 238 -8.50 -6.99 25.56
C PRO A 238 -8.29 -5.70 24.76
N ILE A 239 -7.62 -4.71 25.36
CA ILE A 239 -7.31 -3.44 24.72
C ILE A 239 -5.82 -3.39 24.39
N PHE A 240 -5.50 -3.09 23.14
CA PHE A 240 -4.13 -2.88 22.68
C PHE A 240 -4.09 -1.83 21.57
N SER A 241 -2.88 -1.37 21.24
CA SER A 241 -2.67 -0.46 20.11
C SER A 241 -1.77 -1.10 19.06
N ILE A 242 -2.08 -0.84 17.80
CA ILE A 242 -1.17 -1.06 16.68
C ILE A 242 -0.77 0.27 16.08
N TYR A 243 0.36 0.27 15.38
CA TYR A 243 0.97 1.45 14.81
C TYR A 243 1.15 1.29 13.30
N CYS A 244 0.84 2.34 12.54
CA CYS A 244 1.06 2.39 11.10
C CYS A 244 1.70 3.73 10.72
N GLY A 245 2.86 3.71 10.07
CA GLY A 245 3.56 4.93 9.64
C GLY A 245 3.20 5.23 8.20
N ARG A 246 2.71 6.45 7.91
CA ARG A 246 2.13 6.81 6.61
C ARG A 246 2.72 8.10 6.08
N LEU A 247 2.93 8.16 4.76
CA LEU A 247 3.10 9.41 4.03
C LEU A 247 1.73 9.82 3.50
N ILE A 248 1.24 10.98 3.92
CA ILE A 248 -0.02 11.54 3.44
C ILE A 248 0.19 12.96 2.94
N THR A 249 -0.70 13.43 2.07
CA THR A 249 -0.64 14.81 1.61
C THR A 249 -0.98 15.78 2.75
N THR A 250 -0.44 16.99 2.69
CA THR A 250 -0.75 18.06 3.64
C THR A 250 -2.25 18.39 3.63
N VAL A 251 -2.91 18.22 2.49
CA VAL A 251 -4.37 18.38 2.35
C VAL A 251 -5.10 17.28 3.13
N GLU A 252 -4.72 16.01 2.98
CA GLU A 252 -5.30 14.91 3.77
C GLU A 252 -5.05 15.08 5.26
N PHE A 253 -3.85 15.50 5.66
CA PHE A 253 -3.55 15.74 7.07
C PHE A 253 -4.42 16.86 7.67
N LYS A 254 -4.61 17.97 6.93
CA LYS A 254 -5.53 19.04 7.34
C LYS A 254 -6.97 18.52 7.44
N ARG A 255 -7.40 17.63 6.53
CA ARG A 255 -8.74 17.01 6.57
C ARG A 255 -8.93 16.12 7.79
N LEU A 256 -7.92 15.36 8.22
CA LEU A 256 -8.01 14.57 9.46
C LEU A 256 -8.45 15.44 10.64
N LYS A 257 -7.87 16.63 10.80
CA LYS A 257 -8.25 17.55 11.86
C LYS A 257 -9.72 17.99 11.81
N MET A 258 -10.32 18.05 10.61
CA MET A 258 -11.74 18.38 10.43
C MET A 258 -12.68 17.21 10.75
N TYR A 259 -12.15 15.98 10.80
CA TYR A 259 -12.90 14.75 11.06
C TYR A 259 -12.74 14.23 12.49
N LEU A 260 -12.25 15.06 13.42
CA LEU A 260 -12.22 14.72 14.83
C LEU A 260 -13.61 14.29 15.31
N ASN A 261 -13.62 13.22 16.10
CA ASN A 261 -14.80 12.50 16.59
C ASN A 261 -15.69 11.88 15.52
N ARG A 262 -15.31 11.88 14.23
CA ARG A 262 -16.07 11.22 13.16
C ARG A 262 -15.55 9.80 12.89
N VAL A 263 -16.42 9.00 12.30
CA VAL A 263 -16.09 7.66 11.81
C VAL A 263 -15.53 7.77 10.39
N ILE A 264 -14.35 7.19 10.17
CA ILE A 264 -13.69 7.06 8.87
C ILE A 264 -13.64 5.58 8.47
N LEU A 265 -13.59 5.33 7.16
CA LEU A 265 -13.48 4.00 6.58
C LEU A 265 -12.10 3.85 5.93
N ILE A 266 -11.40 2.74 6.19
CA ILE A 266 -10.22 2.39 5.40
C ILE A 266 -10.63 1.70 4.11
N THR A 267 -10.07 2.14 2.99
CA THR A 267 -10.44 1.67 1.64
C THR A 267 -9.51 0.60 1.09
N SER A 268 -8.44 0.29 1.80
CA SER A 268 -7.53 -0.81 1.49
C SER A 268 -7.29 -1.64 2.74
N PHE A 269 -6.62 -2.79 2.56
CA PHE A 269 -6.05 -3.52 3.68
C PHE A 269 -5.15 -2.61 4.50
N LEU A 270 -5.22 -2.74 5.82
CA LEU A 270 -4.38 -1.98 6.73
C LEU A 270 -3.48 -2.96 7.47
N MET A 271 -2.18 -2.77 7.28
CA MET A 271 -1.15 -3.50 7.99
C MET A 271 -0.56 -2.58 9.05
N GLY A 272 -0.53 -3.05 10.29
CA GLY A 272 0.07 -2.35 11.41
C GLY A 272 0.99 -3.27 12.21
N ASN A 273 1.76 -2.66 13.10
CA ASN A 273 2.71 -3.36 13.95
C ASN A 273 2.40 -3.08 15.41
N LEU A 274 2.60 -4.06 16.29
CA LEU A 274 2.53 -3.83 17.74
C LEU A 274 3.73 -3.03 18.25
N ASP A 275 4.88 -3.11 17.56
CA ASP A 275 6.09 -2.38 17.87
C ASP A 275 6.11 -1.02 17.16
N LYS A 276 5.88 0.04 17.94
CA LYS A 276 5.94 1.43 17.49
C LYS A 276 7.32 1.79 16.91
N SER A 277 8.40 1.28 17.49
CA SER A 277 9.77 1.65 17.12
C SER A 277 10.11 1.14 15.73
N LYS A 278 9.70 -0.09 15.38
CA LYS A 278 9.83 -0.62 14.01
C LYS A 278 9.12 0.24 12.98
N VAL A 279 7.91 0.70 13.30
CA VAL A 279 7.13 1.55 12.40
C VAL A 279 7.81 2.90 12.18
N ILE A 280 8.37 3.50 13.25
CA ILE A 280 9.15 4.73 13.15
C ILE A 280 10.38 4.53 12.28
N GLN A 281 11.13 3.43 12.48
CA GLN A 281 12.29 3.10 11.65
C GLN A 281 11.96 2.96 10.15
N TYR A 282 10.78 2.45 9.80
CA TYR A 282 10.34 2.39 8.40
C TYR A 282 9.98 3.77 7.86
N ILE A 283 9.11 4.53 8.55
CA ILE A 283 8.63 5.83 8.04
C ILE A 283 9.73 6.89 8.01
N ASP A 284 10.75 6.80 8.88
CA ASP A 284 11.87 7.73 8.88
C ASP A 284 12.75 7.63 7.62
N ARG A 285 12.66 6.50 6.89
CA ARG A 285 13.34 6.29 5.60
C ARG A 285 12.58 6.88 4.42
N CYS A 286 11.32 7.24 4.62
CA CYS A 286 10.45 7.71 3.55
C CYS A 286 10.47 9.23 3.51
N GLU A 287 11.27 9.83 2.65
CA GLU A 287 11.38 11.29 2.56
C GLU A 287 10.10 11.93 1.99
N PRO A 288 9.39 12.77 2.79
CA PRO A 288 8.20 13.45 2.29
C PRO A 288 8.58 14.47 1.21
N SER A 289 7.67 14.65 0.25
CA SER A 289 7.73 15.78 -0.68
C SER A 289 7.22 17.06 -0.01
N GLU A 290 7.39 18.21 -0.66
CA GLU A 290 6.94 19.52 -0.12
C GLU A 290 5.46 19.53 0.31
N ASN A 291 4.61 18.77 -0.39
CA ASN A 291 3.18 18.68 -0.13
C ASN A 291 2.78 17.45 0.70
N GLU A 292 3.74 16.73 1.30
CA GLU A 292 3.50 15.51 2.07
C GLU A 292 4.01 15.65 3.49
N THR A 293 3.47 14.82 4.39
CA THR A 293 3.92 14.75 5.77
C THR A 293 3.90 13.30 6.24
N ARG A 294 4.87 12.94 7.07
CA ARG A 294 4.90 11.66 7.77
C ARG A 294 3.93 11.73 8.94
N VAL A 295 3.06 10.74 9.08
CA VAL A 295 2.15 10.61 10.21
C VAL A 295 2.22 9.21 10.80
N LEU A 296 2.06 9.13 12.11
CA LEU A 296 1.89 7.86 12.80
C LEU A 296 0.40 7.68 13.14
N LEU A 297 -0.21 6.63 12.61
CA LEU A 297 -1.52 6.19 13.07
C LEU A 297 -1.34 5.31 14.30
N LYS A 298 -1.94 5.69 15.42
CA LYS A 298 -2.09 4.83 16.60
C LYS A 298 -3.52 4.33 16.63
N ILE A 299 -3.72 3.05 16.35
CA ILE A 299 -5.04 2.43 16.28
C ILE A 299 -5.25 1.61 17.54
N ASN A 300 -6.17 2.07 18.38
CA ASN A 300 -6.62 1.36 19.56
C ASN A 300 -7.69 0.35 19.16
N ILE A 301 -7.50 -0.89 19.59
CA ILE A 301 -8.38 -2.02 19.32
C ILE A 301 -8.84 -2.58 20.66
N ASP A 302 -10.15 -2.66 20.83
CA ASP A 302 -10.78 -3.41 21.90
C ASP A 302 -11.43 -4.66 21.30
N ILE A 303 -10.90 -5.84 21.63
CA ILE A 303 -11.37 -7.12 21.08
C ILE A 303 -12.81 -7.46 21.51
N ARG A 304 -13.36 -6.75 22.48
CA ARG A 304 -14.75 -6.95 22.95
C ARG A 304 -15.76 -6.32 21.99
N ILE A 305 -15.33 -5.38 21.15
CA ILE A 305 -16.17 -4.78 20.12
C ILE A 305 -16.45 -5.85 19.05
N ARG A 306 -17.72 -6.21 18.91
CA ARG A 306 -18.19 -7.18 17.91
C ARG A 306 -18.59 -6.46 16.62
N ASN A 307 -18.84 -7.24 15.56
CA ASN A 307 -19.32 -6.74 14.27
C ASN A 307 -18.35 -5.79 13.54
N THR A 308 -17.06 -5.89 13.85
CA THR A 308 -16.00 -5.25 13.05
C THR A 308 -15.62 -6.13 11.86
N GLN A 309 -14.88 -5.57 10.91
CA GLN A 309 -14.14 -6.38 9.94
C GLN A 309 -13.13 -7.29 10.65
N PRO A 310 -12.80 -8.47 10.09
CA PRO A 310 -11.84 -9.38 10.70
C PRO A 310 -10.43 -8.81 10.64
N TYR A 311 -9.67 -9.11 11.67
CA TYR A 311 -8.25 -8.77 11.81
C TYR A 311 -7.54 -9.86 12.61
N ALA A 312 -6.26 -10.06 12.35
CA ALA A 312 -5.48 -11.06 13.06
C ALA A 312 -4.00 -10.71 13.09
N ASP A 313 -3.28 -11.36 14.00
CA ASP A 313 -1.82 -11.45 13.97
C ASP A 313 -1.38 -12.41 12.88
N ILE A 314 -0.69 -11.87 11.89
CA ILE A 314 -0.23 -12.59 10.71
C ILE A 314 1.26 -12.93 10.78
N THR A 315 1.91 -12.70 11.92
CA THR A 315 3.36 -12.89 12.07
C THR A 315 3.80 -14.29 11.63
N HIS A 316 3.02 -15.30 11.99
CA HIS A 316 3.28 -16.71 11.66
C HIS A 316 2.92 -17.09 10.20
N LEU A 317 2.20 -16.22 9.49
CA LEU A 317 1.78 -16.43 8.09
C LEU A 317 2.64 -15.66 7.09
N SER A 318 3.38 -14.66 7.58
CA SER A 318 4.31 -13.84 6.80
C SER A 318 5.68 -14.52 6.66
N ASN A 319 6.44 -14.20 5.61
CA ASN A 319 7.80 -14.73 5.42
C ASN A 319 8.74 -14.27 6.54
N GLU A 320 8.48 -13.08 7.09
CA GLU A 320 9.31 -12.45 8.10
C GLU A 320 8.76 -12.77 9.49
N HIS A 321 9.14 -13.95 9.96
CA HIS A 321 8.88 -14.40 11.31
C HIS A 321 9.41 -13.32 12.27
N ASN A 322 8.59 -12.90 13.24
CA ASN A 322 8.88 -11.87 14.26
C ASN A 322 8.58 -10.41 13.89
N GLU A 323 7.79 -10.13 12.86
CA GLU A 323 7.39 -8.74 12.58
C GLU A 323 6.21 -8.24 13.45
N ASN A 324 5.55 -9.03 14.32
CA ASN A 324 4.44 -8.57 15.17
C ASN A 324 3.34 -7.84 14.37
N GLU A 325 3.05 -8.36 13.17
CA GLU A 325 2.19 -7.70 12.18
C GLU A 325 0.74 -8.08 12.39
N ILE A 326 -0.10 -7.05 12.44
CA ILE A 326 -1.56 -7.18 12.45
C ILE A 326 -2.07 -6.73 11.08
N LEU A 327 -2.84 -7.60 10.43
CA LEU A 327 -3.56 -7.26 9.21
C LEU A 327 -5.05 -7.04 9.54
N ILE A 328 -5.58 -5.90 9.13
CA ILE A 328 -6.99 -5.56 9.21
C ILE A 328 -7.57 -5.57 7.79
N MET A 329 -8.68 -6.30 7.63
CA MET A 329 -9.45 -6.33 6.40
C MET A 329 -9.94 -4.91 6.03
N PHE A 330 -9.92 -4.57 4.74
CA PHE A 330 -10.46 -3.28 4.29
C PHE A 330 -11.95 -3.13 4.62
N GLY A 331 -12.44 -1.90 4.58
CA GLY A 331 -13.81 -1.59 5.00
C GLY A 331 -13.96 -1.59 6.53
N ALA A 332 -12.86 -1.68 7.28
CA ALA A 332 -12.88 -1.46 8.71
C ALA A 332 -13.14 0.02 9.01
N SER A 333 -13.91 0.27 10.07
CA SER A 333 -14.30 1.61 10.47
C SER A 333 -13.56 2.03 11.73
N PHE A 334 -13.14 3.28 11.77
CA PHE A 334 -12.39 3.84 12.89
C PHE A 334 -12.97 5.19 13.28
N ARG A 335 -13.12 5.44 14.59
CA ARG A 335 -13.38 6.79 15.08
C ARG A 335 -12.05 7.53 15.21
N LEU A 336 -11.95 8.71 14.61
CA LEU A 336 -10.80 9.58 14.79
C LEU A 336 -10.94 10.34 16.11
N MET A 337 -10.11 9.99 17.08
CA MET A 337 -10.19 10.54 18.43
C MET A 337 -9.38 11.82 18.58
N ASP A 338 -8.16 11.83 18.02
CA ASP A 338 -7.25 12.94 18.19
C ASP A 338 -6.21 13.05 17.06
N VAL A 339 -5.66 14.25 16.88
CA VAL A 339 -4.52 14.54 16.02
C VAL A 339 -3.50 15.31 16.83
N ILE A 340 -2.57 14.57 17.45
CA ILE A 340 -1.56 15.09 18.35
C ILE A 340 -0.38 15.64 17.55
N ILE A 341 -0.06 16.91 17.76
CA ILE A 341 1.14 17.58 17.23
C ILE A 341 1.91 18.10 18.44
N SER A 342 3.07 17.52 18.71
CA SER A 342 3.90 17.87 19.87
C SER A 342 5.30 18.26 19.42
N PRO A 343 5.90 19.31 19.99
CA PRO A 343 7.29 19.67 19.71
C PRO A 343 8.29 18.60 20.21
N TYR A 344 7.85 17.69 21.11
CA TYR A 344 8.68 16.63 21.68
C TYR A 344 8.55 15.28 20.95
N GLN A 345 7.63 15.18 19.98
CA GLN A 345 7.44 13.96 19.19
C GLN A 345 8.02 14.16 17.79
N THR A 346 8.66 13.13 17.25
CA THR A 346 9.27 13.17 15.92
C THR A 346 8.24 13.26 14.80
N LEU A 347 7.00 12.84 15.04
CA LEU A 347 5.94 12.70 14.05
C LEU A 347 4.58 13.09 14.64
N PRO A 348 3.70 13.79 13.90
CA PRO A 348 2.30 13.90 14.25
C PRO A 348 1.64 12.52 14.43
N VAL A 349 0.80 12.39 15.45
CA VAL A 349 0.11 11.12 15.78
C VAL A 349 -1.39 11.28 15.61
N CYS A 350 -1.99 10.47 14.75
CA CYS A 350 -3.45 10.38 14.63
C CYS A 350 -3.94 9.19 15.46
N VAL A 351 -4.79 9.45 16.45
CA VAL A 351 -5.33 8.42 17.33
C VAL A 351 -6.67 7.97 16.80
N LEU A 352 -6.76 6.68 16.50
CA LEU A 352 -7.93 6.02 15.93
C LEU A 352 -8.43 4.94 16.89
N GLU A 353 -9.74 4.74 16.96
CA GLU A 353 -10.35 3.63 17.68
C GLU A 353 -11.12 2.76 16.70
N LEU A 354 -10.81 1.47 16.64
CA LEU A 354 -11.58 0.51 15.85
C LEU A 354 -13.02 0.47 16.38
N CYS A 355 -14.00 0.63 15.50
CA CYS A 355 -15.41 0.59 15.87
C CYS A 355 -16.24 -0.21 14.86
N ALA A 356 -17.44 -0.60 15.28
CA ALA A 356 -18.44 -1.26 14.45
C ALA A 356 -19.42 -0.27 13.79
N GLU A 357 -19.31 1.01 14.14
CA GLU A 357 -20.11 2.08 13.55
C GLU A 357 -19.75 2.26 12.08
N ARG A 358 -20.71 2.71 11.29
CA ARG A 358 -20.48 3.09 9.89
C ARG A 358 -20.50 4.62 9.77
N PRO A 359 -19.73 5.21 8.84
CA PRO A 359 -19.85 6.62 8.53
C PRO A 359 -21.31 6.98 8.21
N GLN A 360 -21.84 8.02 8.86
CA GLN A 360 -23.19 8.52 8.57
C GLN A 360 -23.21 9.13 7.16
N LEU A 361 -24.00 8.53 6.26
CA LEU A 361 -24.32 9.14 4.97
C LEU A 361 -25.52 10.09 5.11
N MET A 362 -25.60 11.09 4.23
CA MET A 362 -26.89 11.73 3.91
C MET A 362 -27.89 10.66 3.43
N PRO A 363 -29.21 10.85 3.64
CA PRO A 363 -30.22 9.81 3.38
C PRO A 363 -30.15 9.26 1.96
N PRO A 364 -30.60 8.01 1.77
CA PRO A 364 -30.34 7.25 0.55
C PRO A 364 -30.93 7.94 -0.67
N ASN A 365 -30.05 8.46 -1.52
CA ASN A 365 -30.43 8.86 -2.86
C ASN A 365 -30.83 7.60 -3.65
N GLU A 366 -31.64 7.74 -4.70
CA GLU A 366 -32.07 6.73 -5.71
C GLU A 366 -30.95 5.79 -6.25
N ARG A 367 -29.70 6.00 -5.86
CA ARG A 367 -28.51 5.25 -6.28
C ARG A 367 -28.14 4.09 -5.39
N GLU A 368 -28.56 4.04 -4.12
CA GLU A 368 -28.44 2.78 -3.35
C GLU A 368 -29.29 1.69 -4.04
N GLN A 369 -30.48 2.06 -4.51
CA GLN A 369 -31.34 1.22 -5.36
C GLN A 369 -30.68 0.85 -6.70
N ARG A 370 -29.96 1.79 -7.35
CA ARG A 370 -29.16 1.47 -8.56
C ARG A 370 -27.99 0.52 -8.28
N TRP A 371 -27.34 0.64 -7.12
CA TRP A 371 -26.31 -0.30 -6.68
C TRP A 371 -26.89 -1.69 -6.41
N TYR A 372 -28.06 -1.76 -5.77
CA TYR A 372 -28.82 -3.01 -5.64
C TYR A 372 -29.17 -3.59 -7.01
N SER A 373 -29.58 -2.79 -8.01
CA SER A 373 -29.88 -3.30 -9.36
C SER A 373 -28.66 -3.75 -10.16
N ILE A 374 -27.44 -3.33 -9.79
CA ILE A 374 -26.18 -3.86 -10.37
C ILE A 374 -25.83 -5.24 -9.77
N ILE A 375 -26.30 -5.51 -8.55
CA ILE A 375 -26.06 -6.76 -7.80
C ILE A 375 -27.18 -7.79 -8.05
N GLU A 376 -28.43 -7.35 -8.25
CA GLU A 376 -29.62 -8.21 -8.44
C GLU A 376 -29.56 -9.24 -9.59
N PRO A 377 -28.91 -8.98 -10.76
CA PRO A 377 -28.82 -9.99 -11.82
C PRO A 377 -28.06 -11.26 -11.41
N PHE A 378 -27.40 -11.24 -10.25
CA PHE A 378 -26.63 -12.35 -9.69
C PHE A 378 -27.38 -13.12 -8.59
N GLU A 379 -28.47 -12.58 -8.02
CA GLU A 379 -29.31 -13.32 -7.06
C GLU A 379 -30.40 -14.15 -7.76
N SER A 380 -30.76 -13.81 -9.00
CA SER A 380 -31.81 -14.48 -9.77
C SER A 380 -31.36 -15.74 -10.53
N LYS A 381 -30.13 -16.23 -10.29
CA LYS A 381 -29.67 -17.56 -10.72
C LYS A 381 -29.42 -18.42 -9.48
N LYS A 382 -30.50 -18.81 -8.81
CA LYS A 382 -30.53 -19.95 -7.88
C LYS A 382 -31.25 -21.11 -8.53
#